data_AF-A0A971BEG8-F1
#
_entry.id   AF-A0A971BEG8-F1
#
_cell.length_a   1.000
_cell.length_b   1.000
_cell.length_c   1.000
_cell.angle_alpha   90.00
_cell.angle_beta   90.00
_cell.angle_gamma   90.00
#
_symmetry.space_group_name_H-M   'P 1'
#
loop_
_entity.id
_entity.type
_entity.pdbx_description
1 polymer ?
#
loop_
_entity_poly.entity_id
_entity_poly.type
_entity_poly.pdbx_seq_one_letter_code
_entity_poly.pdbx_strand_id
1 'polypeptide(L)'
;MALALAAATAGEASGAYSRTGPYLDFGAQVAISKLPEIKLARDGMARVKYPFGWQRNPVTTANIGLQAHAFYLVDGRRAHRRLALRTATGLVRAQEGGVWRYAFPFTVGGMGETLEPGWISAMSQGLAMSLLTRAYEMTGRRVYLRAAVRALRPFRTTVPRGGVVRRYEGRPWYEEYPTPTPSYVLNGFGFTLLGLYDLAAHSAEARKRFRGGYAALLAALPRFDAGSTSWYHLGHMTKGPQARFPASPAYNHIHVLLLDALDYVRPHRTLRIWREQFRSYDR
;
A
#
# COMPACT_ATOMS: atom_id res chain seq x y z
N MET A 1 6.96 7.01 -5.42
CA MET A 1 7.83 7.04 -6.64
C MET A 1 7.55 5.88 -7.58
N ALA A 2 7.91 4.63 -7.27
CA ALA A 2 7.69 3.48 -8.19
C ALA A 2 6.22 3.24 -8.58
N LEU A 3 5.29 3.36 -7.63
CA LEU A 3 3.85 3.25 -7.88
C LEU A 3 3.30 4.38 -8.75
N ALA A 4 3.73 5.61 -8.50
CA ALA A 4 3.32 6.77 -9.30
C ALA A 4 3.86 6.67 -10.75
N LEU A 5 5.08 6.14 -10.92
CA LEU A 5 5.67 5.90 -12.25
C LEU A 5 4.91 4.83 -13.04
N ALA A 6 4.42 3.78 -12.37
CA ALA A 6 3.62 2.73 -13.03
C ALA A 6 2.17 3.17 -13.32
N ALA A 7 1.56 3.91 -12.39
CA ALA A 7 0.19 4.42 -12.52
C ALA A 7 0.02 5.44 -13.64
N ALA A 8 1.08 6.15 -14.03
CA ALA A 8 1.06 7.10 -15.17
C ALA A 8 0.86 6.43 -16.56
N THR A 9 0.77 5.09 -16.61
CA THR A 9 0.61 4.31 -17.85
C THR A 9 -0.66 3.46 -17.87
N ALA A 10 -1.55 3.62 -16.89
CA ALA A 10 -2.73 2.78 -16.70
C ALA A 10 -3.93 3.20 -17.56
N GLY A 11 -4.65 2.21 -18.12
CA GLY A 11 -6.04 2.36 -18.57
C GLY A 11 -7.03 2.05 -17.45
N GLU A 12 -8.33 2.25 -17.67
CA GLU A 12 -9.36 2.00 -16.65
C GLU A 12 -9.32 0.54 -16.14
N ALA A 13 -9.41 0.37 -14.80
CA ALA A 13 -9.49 -0.94 -14.16
C ALA A 13 -10.80 -1.64 -14.57
N SER A 14 -10.72 -2.72 -15.34
CA SER A 14 -11.90 -3.38 -15.92
C SER A 14 -12.43 -4.60 -15.13
N GLY A 15 -12.15 -4.71 -13.82
CA GLY A 15 -12.56 -5.91 -13.06
C GLY A 15 -12.81 -5.71 -11.56
N ALA A 16 -13.70 -6.53 -11.00
CA ALA A 16 -14.03 -6.54 -9.58
C ALA A 16 -12.84 -6.99 -8.71
N TYR A 17 -12.53 -6.24 -7.65
CA TYR A 17 -11.44 -6.60 -6.73
C TYR A 17 -11.75 -7.88 -5.95
N SER A 18 -10.81 -8.83 -5.92
CA SER A 18 -10.91 -10.05 -5.13
C SER A 18 -9.58 -10.45 -4.50
N ARG A 19 -9.64 -11.29 -3.46
CA ARG A 19 -8.46 -11.72 -2.66
C ARG A 19 -7.44 -12.52 -3.48
N THR A 20 -7.92 -13.23 -4.49
CA THR A 20 -7.14 -14.15 -5.33
C THR A 20 -6.99 -13.65 -6.76
N GLY A 21 -7.74 -12.62 -7.17
CA GLY A 21 -7.66 -12.04 -8.51
C GLY A 21 -6.45 -11.11 -8.71
N PRO A 22 -6.39 -10.46 -9.88
CA PRO A 22 -5.43 -9.41 -10.17
C PRO A 22 -5.47 -8.33 -9.08
N TYR A 23 -4.29 -7.84 -8.68
CA TYR A 23 -4.22 -6.77 -7.69
C TYR A 23 -4.40 -5.43 -8.39
N LEU A 24 -5.58 -4.83 -8.22
CA LEU A 24 -5.96 -3.61 -8.94
C LEU A 24 -5.79 -3.81 -10.47
N ASP A 25 -5.37 -2.76 -11.16
CA ASP A 25 -5.06 -2.68 -12.58
C ASP A 25 -3.62 -3.10 -12.92
N PHE A 26 -2.87 -3.68 -11.99
CA PHE A 26 -1.43 -3.95 -12.17
C PHE A 26 -1.12 -4.81 -13.42
N GLY A 27 -2.06 -5.66 -13.82
CA GLY A 27 -1.94 -6.51 -15.01
C GLY A 27 -1.95 -5.74 -16.34
N ALA A 28 -2.38 -4.47 -16.34
CA ALA A 28 -2.44 -3.59 -17.50
C ALA A 28 -1.33 -2.52 -17.51
N GLN A 29 -0.53 -2.42 -16.45
CA GLN A 29 0.52 -1.41 -16.31
C GLN A 29 1.88 -1.88 -16.84
N VAL A 30 2.77 -0.93 -17.14
CA VAL A 30 4.18 -1.22 -17.39
C VAL A 30 4.80 -1.97 -16.22
N ALA A 31 5.62 -2.99 -16.52
CA ALA A 31 6.25 -3.81 -15.51
C ALA A 31 7.19 -2.97 -14.62
N ILE A 32 6.85 -2.83 -13.33
CA ILE A 32 7.64 -2.11 -12.31
C ILE A 32 9.07 -2.66 -12.25
N SER A 33 9.25 -3.97 -12.45
CA SER A 33 10.56 -4.61 -12.47
C SER A 33 11.47 -4.19 -13.64
N LYS A 34 10.94 -3.45 -14.62
CA LYS A 34 11.67 -2.94 -15.79
C LYS A 34 12.03 -1.46 -15.68
N LEU A 35 11.56 -0.74 -14.65
CA LEU A 35 11.90 0.65 -14.45
C LEU A 35 13.40 0.82 -14.13
N PRO A 36 14.08 1.84 -14.68
CA PRO A 36 15.53 2.00 -14.54
C PRO A 36 15.97 2.27 -13.08
N GLU A 37 15.09 2.77 -12.23
CA GLU A 37 15.32 3.01 -10.80
C GLU A 37 15.14 1.74 -9.95
N ILE A 38 14.84 0.59 -10.55
CA ILE A 38 14.46 -0.63 -9.83
C ILE A 38 15.38 -1.80 -10.20
N LYS A 39 15.91 -2.46 -9.18
CA LYS A 39 16.72 -3.68 -9.32
C LYS A 39 16.16 -4.79 -8.44
N LEU A 40 15.93 -5.98 -9.00
CA LEU A 40 15.56 -7.16 -8.21
C LEU A 40 16.80 -7.95 -7.80
N ALA A 41 17.13 -7.93 -6.51
CA ALA A 41 18.29 -8.66 -5.98
C ALA A 41 18.06 -10.19 -5.95
N ARG A 42 19.15 -10.96 -5.88
CA ARG A 42 19.11 -12.44 -5.90
C ARG A 42 18.25 -13.04 -4.78
N ASP A 43 18.19 -12.38 -3.63
CA ASP A 43 17.38 -12.79 -2.48
C ASP A 43 15.87 -12.56 -2.66
N GLY A 44 15.45 -11.96 -3.78
CA GLY A 44 14.06 -11.68 -4.10
C GLY A 44 13.57 -10.32 -3.61
N MET A 45 14.41 -9.52 -2.94
CA MET A 45 14.06 -8.17 -2.52
C MET A 45 14.38 -7.15 -3.63
N ALA A 46 13.48 -6.20 -3.84
CA ALA A 46 13.71 -5.07 -4.72
C ALA A 46 14.59 -4.01 -4.06
N ARG A 47 15.44 -3.35 -4.85
CA ARG A 47 16.16 -2.15 -4.51
C ARG A 47 15.69 -0.99 -5.38
N VAL A 48 15.51 0.18 -4.78
CA VAL A 48 15.13 1.42 -5.46
C VAL A 48 16.30 2.39 -5.42
N LYS A 49 16.54 3.10 -6.52
CA LYS A 49 17.55 4.15 -6.61
C LYS A 49 17.05 5.43 -5.92
N TYR A 50 17.73 5.84 -4.88
CA TYR A 50 17.58 7.15 -4.23
C TYR A 50 18.82 8.02 -4.52
N PRO A 51 18.79 9.34 -4.24
CA PRO A 51 19.97 10.21 -4.41
C PRO A 51 21.20 9.71 -3.64
N PHE A 52 20.98 9.08 -2.49
CA PHE A 52 22.01 8.49 -1.61
C PHE A 52 22.24 6.98 -1.87
N GLY A 53 21.85 6.47 -3.04
CA GLY A 53 22.18 5.12 -3.49
C GLY A 53 21.02 4.12 -3.51
N TRP A 54 21.36 2.85 -3.71
CA TRP A 54 20.39 1.76 -3.90
C TRP A 54 19.92 1.20 -2.57
N GLN A 55 18.63 1.34 -2.28
CA GLN A 55 18.05 0.93 -1.01
C GLN A 55 17.05 -0.20 -1.16
N ARG A 56 17.11 -1.20 -0.26
CA ARG A 56 16.08 -2.26 -0.20
C ARG A 56 14.72 -1.62 0.11
N ASN A 57 13.69 -2.02 -0.65
CA ASN A 57 12.36 -1.43 -0.51
C ASN A 57 11.27 -2.53 -0.48
N PRO A 58 10.67 -2.81 0.70
CA PRO A 58 9.61 -3.79 0.85
C PRO A 58 8.35 -3.50 0.03
N VAL A 59 7.93 -2.23 -0.05
CA VAL A 59 6.77 -1.80 -0.88
C VAL A 59 7.01 -2.17 -2.34
N THR A 60 8.16 -1.78 -2.90
CA THR A 60 8.50 -2.12 -4.30
C THR A 60 8.60 -3.63 -4.50
N THR A 61 9.13 -4.37 -3.52
CA THR A 61 9.19 -5.84 -3.57
C THR A 61 7.80 -6.44 -3.67
N ALA A 62 6.87 -5.99 -2.81
CA ALA A 62 5.49 -6.46 -2.82
C ALA A 62 4.78 -6.10 -4.13
N ASN A 63 4.95 -4.89 -4.64
CA ASN A 63 4.34 -4.46 -5.90
C ASN A 63 4.81 -5.28 -7.10
N ILE A 64 6.11 -5.56 -7.22
CA ILE A 64 6.63 -6.43 -8.29
C ILE A 64 5.98 -7.82 -8.20
N GLY A 65 5.82 -8.36 -7.00
CA GLY A 65 5.18 -9.66 -6.82
C GLY A 65 3.70 -9.67 -7.15
N LEU A 66 2.96 -8.65 -6.72
CA LEU A 66 1.54 -8.47 -7.01
C LEU A 66 1.29 -8.28 -8.50
N GLN A 67 2.15 -7.51 -9.17
CA GLN A 67 2.07 -7.29 -10.61
C GLN A 67 2.41 -8.56 -11.38
N ALA A 68 3.47 -9.27 -10.98
CA ALA A 68 3.81 -10.56 -11.58
C ALA A 68 2.69 -11.60 -11.37
N HIS A 69 2.00 -11.57 -10.23
CA HIS A 69 0.81 -12.38 -10.01
C HIS A 69 -0.33 -11.99 -10.97
N ALA A 70 -0.61 -10.69 -11.12
CA ALA A 70 -1.62 -10.20 -12.04
C ALA A 70 -1.31 -10.61 -13.50
N PHE A 71 -0.06 -10.43 -13.97
CA PHE A 71 0.34 -10.89 -15.29
C PHE A 71 0.18 -12.40 -15.47
N TYR A 72 0.52 -13.20 -14.44
CA TYR A 72 0.34 -14.64 -14.48
C TYR A 72 -1.14 -15.05 -14.66
N LEU A 73 -2.07 -14.33 -14.03
CA LEU A 73 -3.51 -14.59 -14.21
C LEU A 73 -3.99 -14.21 -15.61
N VAL A 74 -3.36 -13.23 -16.26
CA VAL A 74 -3.71 -12.81 -17.62
C VAL A 74 -3.14 -13.76 -18.67
N ASP A 75 -1.85 -14.14 -18.56
CA ASP A 75 -1.13 -14.84 -19.63
C ASP A 75 -0.72 -16.28 -19.32
N GLY A 76 -0.93 -16.76 -18.09
CA GLY A 76 -0.58 -18.12 -17.66
C GLY A 76 0.92 -18.42 -17.63
N ARG A 77 1.82 -17.47 -17.89
CA ARG A 77 3.25 -17.74 -18.05
C ARG A 77 3.92 -18.10 -16.74
N ARG A 78 4.58 -19.26 -16.71
CA ARG A 78 5.34 -19.75 -15.54
C ARG A 78 6.41 -18.77 -15.06
N ALA A 79 6.95 -17.92 -15.93
CA ALA A 79 7.92 -16.89 -15.56
C ALA A 79 7.33 -15.85 -14.58
N HIS A 80 6.10 -15.38 -14.84
CA HIS A 80 5.37 -14.46 -13.97
C HIS A 80 5.04 -15.09 -12.61
N ARG A 81 4.57 -16.35 -12.62
CA ARG A 81 4.39 -17.14 -11.39
C ARG A 81 5.69 -17.25 -10.58
N ARG A 82 6.82 -17.57 -11.22
CA ARG A 82 8.13 -17.66 -10.54
C ARG A 82 8.56 -16.32 -9.95
N LEU A 83 8.32 -15.20 -10.64
CA LEU A 83 8.66 -13.87 -10.15
C LEU A 83 7.81 -13.46 -8.93
N ALA A 84 6.50 -13.74 -8.96
CA ALA A 84 5.61 -13.52 -7.82
C ALA A 84 6.07 -14.31 -6.59
N LEU A 85 6.39 -15.60 -6.76
CA LEU A 85 6.85 -16.45 -5.66
C LEU A 85 8.26 -16.09 -5.18
N ARG A 86 9.14 -15.60 -6.06
CA ARG A 86 10.49 -15.15 -5.69
C ARG A 86 10.43 -13.94 -4.77
N THR A 87 9.63 -12.94 -5.09
CA THR A 87 9.46 -11.73 -4.27
C THR A 87 8.72 -12.04 -2.96
N ALA A 88 7.68 -12.88 -3.00
CA ALA A 88 7.01 -13.35 -1.78
C ALA A 88 7.98 -14.10 -0.84
N THR A 89 8.83 -14.97 -1.38
CA THR A 89 9.85 -15.68 -0.60
C THR A 89 10.93 -14.73 -0.06
N GLY A 90 11.30 -13.70 -0.83
CA GLY A 90 12.18 -12.63 -0.37
C GLY A 90 11.61 -11.90 0.85
N LEU A 91 10.32 -11.53 0.80
CA LEU A 91 9.63 -10.91 1.94
C LEU A 91 9.58 -11.84 3.14
N VAL A 92 9.29 -13.13 2.97
CA VAL A 92 9.34 -14.10 4.08
C VAL A 92 10.70 -14.10 4.77
N ARG A 93 11.79 -14.16 3.98
CA ARG A 93 13.17 -14.21 4.51
C ARG A 93 13.60 -12.91 5.18
N ALA A 94 13.16 -11.76 4.65
CA ALA A 94 13.48 -10.45 5.18
C ALA A 94 12.60 -10.01 6.36
N GLN A 95 11.59 -10.81 6.76
CA GLN A 95 10.65 -10.43 7.81
C GLN A 95 11.20 -10.69 9.21
N GLU A 96 11.56 -9.63 9.92
CA GLU A 96 12.06 -9.68 11.29
C GLU A 96 10.94 -9.37 12.28
N GLY A 97 10.65 -10.31 13.17
CA GLY A 97 9.61 -10.11 14.20
C GLY A 97 8.22 -9.76 13.66
N GLY A 98 7.92 -9.99 12.38
CA GLY A 98 6.66 -9.59 11.73
C GLY A 98 6.71 -8.25 11.00
N VAL A 99 7.88 -7.69 10.76
CA VAL A 99 8.06 -6.32 10.25
C VAL A 99 9.10 -6.29 9.14
N TRP A 100 8.92 -5.40 8.17
CA TRP A 100 9.96 -5.02 7.20
C TRP A 100 10.40 -3.58 7.46
N ARG A 101 11.60 -3.43 8.01
CA ARG A 101 12.20 -2.12 8.33
C ARG A 101 12.92 -1.52 7.12
N TYR A 102 12.89 -0.20 7.04
CA TYR A 102 13.65 0.56 6.06
C TYR A 102 14.99 0.97 6.67
N ALA A 103 16.10 0.62 6.03
CA ALA A 103 17.45 0.85 6.54
C ALA A 103 18.05 2.21 6.15
N PHE A 104 17.20 3.19 5.83
CA PHE A 104 17.63 4.51 5.34
C PHE A 104 16.69 5.61 5.85
N PRO A 105 17.18 6.85 6.00
CA PRO A 105 16.35 7.95 6.43
C PRO A 105 15.37 8.36 5.33
N PHE A 106 14.16 8.78 5.69
CA PHE A 106 13.17 9.24 4.73
C PHE A 106 12.44 10.49 5.22
N THR A 107 12.65 11.61 4.53
CA THR A 107 11.89 12.85 4.77
C THR A 107 10.56 12.80 4.04
N VAL A 108 9.46 12.88 4.79
CA VAL A 108 8.11 12.85 4.23
C VAL A 108 7.82 14.21 3.61
N GLY A 109 7.60 14.21 2.28
CA GLY A 109 7.24 15.41 1.52
C GLY A 109 6.00 16.09 2.11
N GLY A 110 5.99 17.42 2.14
CA GLY A 110 4.92 18.22 2.77
C GLY A 110 4.98 18.25 4.30
N MET A 111 5.41 17.16 4.96
CA MET A 111 5.52 17.12 6.42
C MET A 111 6.82 17.74 6.95
N GLY A 112 7.91 17.68 6.19
CA GLY A 112 9.23 18.16 6.64
C GLY A 112 9.78 17.38 7.84
N GLU A 113 9.29 16.16 8.06
CA GLU A 113 9.73 15.27 9.14
C GLU A 113 10.51 14.09 8.55
N THR A 114 11.67 13.81 9.13
CA THR A 114 12.54 12.70 8.74
C THR A 114 12.32 11.51 9.64
N LEU A 115 12.07 10.36 9.03
CA LEU A 115 12.07 9.06 9.69
C LEU A 115 13.49 8.51 9.67
N GLU A 116 14.05 8.24 10.85
CA GLU A 116 15.38 7.64 10.99
C GLU A 116 15.42 6.17 10.56
N PRO A 117 16.57 5.64 10.10
CA PRO A 117 16.74 4.24 9.76
C PRO A 117 16.17 3.29 10.82
N GLY A 118 15.49 2.24 10.37
CA GLY A 118 14.74 1.30 11.20
C GLY A 118 13.23 1.57 11.22
N TRP A 119 12.77 2.65 10.58
CA TRP A 119 11.34 2.95 10.45
C TRP A 119 10.55 1.89 9.68
N ILE A 120 9.23 1.89 9.89
CA ILE A 120 8.29 0.88 9.39
C ILE A 120 7.12 1.58 8.70
N SER A 121 6.33 0.86 7.89
CA SER A 121 5.22 1.45 7.14
C SER A 121 3.99 0.55 7.16
N ALA A 122 2.81 1.08 7.47
CA ALA A 122 1.57 0.33 7.34
C ALA A 122 1.35 -0.18 5.91
N MET A 123 1.68 0.65 4.92
CA MET A 123 1.56 0.32 3.50
C MET A 123 2.45 -0.86 3.10
N SER A 124 3.70 -0.87 3.57
CA SER A 124 4.61 -2.02 3.41
C SER A 124 3.99 -3.30 3.94
N GLN A 125 3.45 -3.24 5.17
CA GLN A 125 2.82 -4.39 5.79
C GLN A 125 1.57 -4.85 5.00
N GLY A 126 0.72 -3.91 4.56
CA GLY A 126 -0.49 -4.19 3.79
C GLY A 126 -0.20 -4.87 2.46
N LEU A 127 0.68 -4.28 1.64
CA LEU A 127 1.06 -4.86 0.35
C LEU A 127 1.72 -6.22 0.51
N ALA A 128 2.56 -6.41 1.53
CA ALA A 128 3.13 -7.70 1.85
C ALA A 128 2.05 -8.72 2.25
N MET A 129 1.04 -8.34 3.04
CA MET A 129 -0.11 -9.21 3.36
C MET A 129 -0.85 -9.64 2.09
N SER A 130 -1.12 -8.73 1.16
CA SER A 130 -1.78 -9.04 -0.12
C SER A 130 -0.97 -10.02 -0.96
N LEU A 131 0.36 -9.82 -1.08
CA LEU A 131 1.22 -10.70 -1.86
C LEU A 131 1.38 -12.08 -1.20
N LEU A 132 1.64 -12.10 0.10
CA LEU A 132 1.86 -13.34 0.84
C LEU A 132 0.59 -14.20 0.92
N THR A 133 -0.58 -13.57 1.02
CA THR A 133 -1.86 -14.29 0.95
C THR A 133 -2.03 -14.92 -0.43
N ARG A 134 -1.84 -14.16 -1.52
CA ARG A 134 -1.87 -14.72 -2.89
C ARG A 134 -0.84 -15.84 -3.10
N ALA A 135 0.38 -15.68 -2.60
CA ALA A 135 1.41 -16.72 -2.66
C ALA A 135 1.01 -18.00 -1.90
N TYR A 136 0.28 -17.88 -0.78
CA TYR A 136 -0.31 -19.02 -0.10
C TYR A 136 -1.38 -19.68 -0.97
N GLU A 137 -2.33 -18.93 -1.52
CA GLU A 137 -3.39 -19.48 -2.38
C GLU A 137 -2.82 -20.19 -3.63
N MET A 138 -1.75 -19.66 -4.23
CA MET A 138 -1.07 -20.27 -5.38
C MET A 138 -0.32 -21.58 -5.08
N THR A 139 0.00 -21.87 -3.82
CA THR A 139 0.98 -22.91 -3.45
C THR A 139 0.56 -23.84 -2.31
N GLY A 140 -0.42 -23.46 -1.51
CA GLY A 140 -0.76 -24.13 -0.24
C GLY A 140 0.32 -24.03 0.85
N ARG A 141 1.45 -23.34 0.61
CA ARG A 141 2.58 -23.33 1.55
C ARG A 141 2.32 -22.37 2.71
N ARG A 142 2.08 -22.94 3.90
CA ARG A 142 1.78 -22.19 5.14
C ARG A 142 2.83 -21.16 5.55
N VAL A 143 4.06 -21.23 5.02
CA VAL A 143 5.11 -20.24 5.31
C VAL A 143 4.68 -18.82 4.89
N TYR A 144 4.00 -18.67 3.75
CA TYR A 144 3.52 -17.37 3.28
C TYR A 144 2.38 -16.85 4.18
N LEU A 145 1.40 -17.70 4.49
CA LEU A 145 0.30 -17.33 5.37
C LEU A 145 0.78 -16.95 6.78
N ARG A 146 1.71 -17.72 7.36
CA ARG A 146 2.31 -17.37 8.67
C ARG A 146 3.01 -16.01 8.63
N ALA A 147 3.76 -15.71 7.56
CA ALA A 147 4.40 -14.41 7.41
C ALA A 147 3.36 -13.28 7.25
N ALA A 148 2.28 -13.51 6.50
CA ALA A 148 1.18 -12.55 6.37
C ALA A 148 0.51 -12.26 7.72
N VAL A 149 0.23 -13.28 8.53
CA VAL A 149 -0.34 -13.11 9.88
C VAL A 149 0.63 -12.37 10.81
N ARG A 150 1.94 -12.69 10.77
CA ARG A 150 2.95 -11.95 11.55
C ARG A 150 3.02 -10.47 11.18
N ALA A 151 2.68 -10.10 9.94
CA ALA A 151 2.66 -8.72 9.48
C ALA A 151 1.63 -7.83 10.22
N LEU A 152 0.69 -8.42 10.95
CA LEU A 152 -0.27 -7.69 11.80
C LEU A 152 0.37 -7.12 13.08
N ARG A 153 1.57 -7.55 13.48
CA ARG A 153 2.18 -7.14 14.75
C ARG A 153 2.23 -5.61 14.94
N PRO A 154 2.66 -4.78 13.96
CA PRO A 154 2.67 -3.33 14.13
C PRO A 154 1.29 -2.69 14.33
N PHE A 155 0.20 -3.37 13.94
CA PHE A 155 -1.18 -2.91 14.07
C PHE A 155 -1.77 -3.10 15.48
N ARG A 156 -0.97 -3.63 16.40
CA ARG A 156 -1.29 -3.74 17.84
C ARG A 156 -0.71 -2.59 18.65
N THR A 157 0.19 -1.82 18.05
CA THR A 157 0.99 -0.82 18.75
C THR A 157 0.79 0.55 18.12
N THR A 158 0.77 1.59 18.94
CA THR A 158 0.64 2.97 18.50
C THR A 158 1.97 3.49 17.92
N VAL A 159 1.93 4.50 17.07
CA VAL A 159 3.14 5.13 16.50
C VAL A 159 4.14 5.56 17.58
N PRO A 160 3.74 6.29 18.67
CA PRO A 160 4.68 6.64 19.75
C PRO A 160 5.33 5.45 20.47
N ARG A 161 4.79 4.24 20.31
CA ARG A 161 5.34 3.00 20.88
C ARG A 161 6.00 2.10 19.84
N GLY A 162 6.34 2.65 18.67
CA GLY A 162 7.03 1.94 17.58
C GLY A 162 6.12 1.08 16.70
N GLY A 163 4.80 1.27 16.74
CA GLY A 163 3.84 0.64 15.83
C GLY A 163 3.43 1.55 14.68
N VAL A 164 2.29 1.23 14.05
CA VAL A 164 1.75 2.02 12.91
C VAL A 164 0.38 2.63 13.19
N VAL A 165 -0.19 2.42 14.39
CA VAL A 165 -1.56 2.85 14.69
C VAL A 165 -1.59 4.26 15.26
N ARG A 166 -2.46 5.09 14.69
CA ARG A 166 -2.93 6.36 15.26
C ARG A 166 -4.44 6.38 15.39
N ARG A 167 -4.98 7.48 15.92
CA ARG A 167 -6.41 7.77 15.91
C ARG A 167 -6.70 8.94 14.98
N TYR A 168 -7.77 8.84 14.21
CA TYR A 168 -8.39 9.90 13.45
C TYR A 168 -9.84 9.99 13.92
N GLU A 169 -10.23 11.07 14.58
CA GLU A 169 -11.58 11.26 15.16
C GLU A 169 -12.05 10.02 15.97
N GLY A 170 -11.16 9.49 16.82
CA GLY A 170 -11.43 8.30 17.65
C GLY A 170 -11.34 6.95 16.93
N ARG A 171 -11.20 6.92 15.61
CA ARG A 171 -11.12 5.70 14.77
C ARG A 171 -9.65 5.35 14.45
N PRO A 172 -9.31 4.07 14.22
CA PRO A 172 -7.93 3.70 13.94
C PRO A 172 -7.49 4.17 12.55
N TRP A 173 -6.33 4.82 12.49
CA TRP A 173 -5.60 5.10 11.25
C TRP A 173 -4.28 4.33 11.24
N TYR A 174 -3.87 3.86 10.06
CA TYR A 174 -2.63 3.09 9.88
C TYR A 174 -1.65 3.92 9.05
N GLU A 175 -0.59 4.39 9.69
CA GLU A 175 0.34 5.35 9.09
C GLU A 175 1.27 4.69 8.06
N GLU A 176 1.24 5.19 6.81
CA GLU A 176 2.26 4.89 5.81
C GLU A 176 3.64 5.30 6.32
N TYR A 177 3.69 6.50 6.91
CA TYR A 177 4.87 7.09 7.50
C TYR A 177 4.56 7.39 8.97
N PRO A 178 5.11 6.63 9.93
CA PRO A 178 4.88 6.84 11.36
C PRO A 178 5.72 8.02 11.89
N THR A 179 5.56 9.20 11.27
CA THR A 179 6.22 10.46 11.66
C THR A 179 5.79 10.90 13.05
N PRO A 180 6.58 11.72 13.78
CA PRO A 180 6.18 12.26 15.09
C PRO A 180 4.79 12.91 15.09
N THR A 181 4.51 13.77 14.10
CA THR A 181 3.18 14.34 13.88
C THR A 181 2.35 13.43 12.97
N PRO A 182 1.05 13.21 13.23
CA PRO A 182 0.21 12.39 12.34
C PRO A 182 0.21 12.93 10.91
N SER A 183 0.51 12.06 9.94
CA SER A 183 0.55 12.44 8.52
C SER A 183 -0.78 12.16 7.83
N TYR A 184 -1.41 11.03 8.16
CA TYR A 184 -2.64 10.57 7.54
C TYR A 184 -2.53 10.44 6.01
N VAL A 185 -1.50 9.77 5.50
CA VAL A 185 -1.32 9.56 4.04
C VAL A 185 -2.42 8.65 3.47
N LEU A 186 -3.12 9.10 2.42
CA LEU A 186 -4.32 8.44 1.92
C LEU A 186 -4.04 7.13 1.18
N ASN A 187 -3.14 7.15 0.19
CA ASN A 187 -2.84 5.96 -0.62
C ASN A 187 -2.33 4.81 0.27
N GLY A 188 -1.41 5.09 1.20
CA GLY A 188 -0.83 4.07 2.05
C GLY A 188 -1.86 3.47 2.99
N PHE A 189 -2.82 4.26 3.47
CA PHE A 189 -3.95 3.75 4.23
C PHE A 189 -4.84 2.85 3.37
N GLY A 190 -5.18 3.26 2.14
CA GLY A 190 -5.98 2.46 1.21
C GLY A 190 -5.34 1.11 0.88
N PHE A 191 -4.05 1.09 0.50
CA PHE A 191 -3.29 -0.16 0.28
C PHE A 191 -3.25 -1.04 1.54
N THR A 192 -3.12 -0.42 2.71
CA THR A 192 -3.17 -1.14 3.99
C THR A 192 -4.51 -1.81 4.21
N LEU A 193 -5.63 -1.14 3.91
CA LEU A 193 -6.97 -1.71 4.04
C LEU A 193 -7.17 -2.91 3.10
N LEU A 194 -6.68 -2.85 1.86
CA LEU A 194 -6.73 -3.99 0.94
C LEU A 194 -5.93 -5.19 1.47
N GLY A 195 -4.73 -4.96 2.01
CA GLY A 195 -3.94 -6.01 2.65
C GLY A 195 -4.64 -6.67 3.85
N LEU A 196 -5.28 -5.87 4.69
CA LEU A 196 -6.09 -6.37 5.81
C LEU A 196 -7.32 -7.15 5.31
N TYR A 197 -7.98 -6.69 4.24
CA TYR A 197 -9.10 -7.37 3.63
C TYR A 197 -8.70 -8.73 3.05
N ASP A 198 -7.59 -8.79 2.33
CA ASP A 198 -7.06 -10.03 1.75
C ASP A 198 -6.80 -11.08 2.83
N LEU A 199 -6.14 -10.67 3.92
CA LEU A 199 -5.84 -11.54 5.05
C LEU A 199 -7.06 -11.89 5.92
N ALA A 200 -8.17 -11.14 5.82
CA ALA A 200 -9.35 -11.32 6.68
C ALA A 200 -10.08 -12.66 6.52
N ALA A 201 -9.82 -13.40 5.44
CA ALA A 201 -10.28 -14.78 5.26
C ALA A 201 -9.58 -15.74 6.25
N HIS A 202 -8.34 -15.43 6.61
CA HIS A 202 -7.47 -16.28 7.43
C HIS A 202 -7.15 -15.70 8.81
N SER A 203 -7.64 -14.50 9.14
CA SER A 203 -7.39 -13.83 10.41
C SER A 203 -8.57 -12.95 10.86
N ALA A 204 -9.16 -13.30 12.00
CA ALA A 204 -10.19 -12.49 12.65
C ALA A 204 -9.66 -11.10 13.08
N GLU A 205 -8.38 -11.02 13.45
CA GLU A 205 -7.74 -9.74 13.78
C GLU A 205 -7.65 -8.83 12.55
N ALA A 206 -7.22 -9.37 11.40
CA ALA A 206 -7.18 -8.62 10.14
C ALA A 206 -8.58 -8.11 9.77
N ARG A 207 -9.61 -8.97 9.92
CA ARG A 207 -11.02 -8.59 9.70
C ARG A 207 -11.47 -7.44 10.61
N LYS A 208 -11.14 -7.49 11.90
CA LYS A 208 -11.46 -6.43 12.88
C LYS A 208 -10.77 -5.11 12.52
N ARG A 209 -9.47 -5.17 12.16
CA ARG A 209 -8.68 -4.01 11.75
C ARG A 209 -9.17 -3.41 10.44
N PHE A 210 -9.52 -4.24 9.45
CA PHE A 210 -10.15 -3.78 8.22
C PHE A 210 -11.44 -3.00 8.52
N ARG A 211 -12.37 -3.57 9.31
CA ARG A 211 -13.65 -2.90 9.63
C ARG A 211 -13.44 -1.55 10.32
N GLY A 212 -12.54 -1.48 11.30
CA GLY A 212 -12.23 -0.24 12.01
C GLY A 212 -11.58 0.82 11.11
N GLY A 213 -10.60 0.42 10.29
CA GLY A 213 -9.91 1.32 9.38
C GLY A 213 -10.80 1.78 8.21
N TYR A 214 -11.64 0.89 7.68
CA TYR A 214 -12.63 1.24 6.66
C TYR A 214 -13.59 2.33 7.17
N ALA A 215 -14.07 2.21 8.41
CA ALA A 215 -14.89 3.26 9.01
C ALA A 215 -14.13 4.58 9.23
N ALA A 216 -12.82 4.52 9.48
CA ALA A 216 -11.96 5.71 9.55
C ALA A 216 -11.79 6.37 8.19
N LEU A 217 -11.61 5.58 7.12
CA LEU A 217 -11.52 6.09 5.75
C LEU A 217 -12.78 6.87 5.37
N LEU A 218 -13.96 6.29 5.60
CA LEU A 218 -15.23 6.95 5.28
C LEU A 218 -15.38 8.31 5.98
N ALA A 219 -14.95 8.41 7.24
CA ALA A 219 -14.99 9.66 8.00
C ALA A 219 -13.96 10.68 7.50
N ALA A 220 -12.77 10.23 7.10
CA ALA A 220 -11.67 11.11 6.71
C ALA A 220 -11.76 11.60 5.26
N LEU A 221 -12.41 10.86 4.36
CA LEU A 221 -12.44 11.15 2.92
C LEU A 221 -12.78 12.60 2.55
N PRO A 222 -13.78 13.25 3.18
CA PRO A 222 -14.07 14.66 2.90
C PRO A 222 -12.91 15.62 3.13
N ARG A 223 -11.96 15.28 4.01
CA ARG A 223 -10.80 16.14 4.28
C ARG A 223 -9.70 16.01 3.23
N PHE A 224 -9.79 15.02 2.34
CA PHE A 224 -8.83 14.82 1.27
C PHE A 224 -9.19 15.55 -0.01
N ASP A 225 -10.27 16.35 -0.02
CA ASP A 225 -10.57 17.23 -1.14
C ASP A 225 -9.69 18.49 -1.10
N ALA A 226 -8.90 18.73 -2.16
CA ALA A 226 -8.12 19.95 -2.34
C ALA A 226 -8.76 20.94 -3.32
N GLY A 227 -9.96 20.65 -3.84
CA GLY A 227 -10.72 21.47 -4.78
C GLY A 227 -10.35 21.27 -6.25
N SER A 228 -9.09 20.94 -6.55
CA SER A 228 -8.58 20.69 -7.91
C SER A 228 -7.83 19.36 -8.07
N THR A 229 -7.61 18.66 -6.97
CA THR A 229 -7.02 17.31 -6.86
C THR A 229 -7.39 16.77 -5.47
N SER A 230 -6.94 15.58 -5.14
CA SER A 230 -6.96 15.11 -3.75
C SER A 230 -5.71 15.57 -2.98
N TRP A 231 -5.82 15.76 -1.66
CA TRP A 231 -4.64 15.86 -0.79
C TRP A 231 -3.94 14.50 -0.72
N TYR A 232 -2.61 14.50 -0.73
CA TYR A 232 -1.84 13.27 -0.53
C TYR A 232 -1.86 12.81 0.94
N HIS A 233 -1.79 13.77 1.87
CA HIS A 233 -1.84 13.56 3.31
C HIS A 233 -2.51 14.76 4.01
N LEU A 234 -2.99 14.61 5.24
CA LEU A 234 -3.68 15.67 5.99
C LEU A 234 -2.74 16.52 6.86
N GLY A 235 -1.53 16.74 6.36
CA GLY A 235 -0.48 17.47 7.11
C GLY A 235 -0.89 18.91 7.40
N HIS A 236 -1.64 19.51 6.48
CA HIS A 236 -2.21 20.85 6.64
C HIS A 236 -3.15 20.98 7.85
N MET A 237 -3.76 19.89 8.30
CA MET A 237 -4.62 19.86 9.50
C MET A 237 -3.83 19.59 10.79
N THR A 238 -2.67 18.93 10.70
CA THR A 238 -1.92 18.46 11.87
C THR A 238 -0.68 19.31 12.18
N LYS A 239 -0.09 19.94 11.16
CA LYS A 239 1.07 20.85 11.26
C LYS A 239 0.76 22.29 10.89
N GLY A 240 -0.36 22.53 10.20
CA GLY A 240 -0.76 23.85 9.71
C GLY A 240 -0.54 24.05 8.21
N PRO A 241 -0.94 25.21 7.66
CA PRO A 241 -1.07 25.44 6.21
C PRO A 241 0.19 25.19 5.37
N GLN A 242 1.38 25.30 5.95
CA GLN A 242 2.66 25.03 5.30
C GLN A 242 2.86 23.55 4.91
N ALA A 243 2.09 22.64 5.52
CA ALA A 243 2.13 21.21 5.23
C ALA A 243 1.05 20.76 4.21
N ARG A 244 0.52 21.69 3.42
CA ARG A 244 -0.30 21.38 2.24
C ARG A 244 0.53 20.61 1.22
N PHE A 245 0.00 19.47 0.77
CA PHE A 245 0.71 18.59 -0.16
C PHE A 245 -0.30 17.97 -1.15
N PRO A 246 -0.62 18.67 -2.25
CA PRO A 246 -1.59 18.17 -3.23
C PRO A 246 -1.04 16.91 -3.92
N ALA A 247 -1.91 15.93 -4.15
CA ALA A 247 -1.53 14.73 -4.88
C ALA A 247 -1.21 15.09 -6.34
N SER A 248 -0.12 14.54 -6.87
CA SER A 248 0.14 14.57 -8.31
C SER A 248 -0.96 13.80 -9.06
N PRO A 249 -1.14 14.02 -10.37
CA PRO A 249 -2.14 13.29 -11.16
C PRO A 249 -2.06 11.77 -10.98
N ALA A 250 -0.84 11.22 -10.99
CA ALA A 250 -0.62 9.78 -10.75
C ALA A 250 -1.09 9.31 -9.36
N TYR A 251 -0.93 10.13 -8.31
CA TYR A 251 -1.43 9.77 -6.98
C TYR A 251 -2.94 9.99 -6.84
N ASN A 252 -3.50 11.01 -7.49
CA ASN A 252 -4.96 11.18 -7.56
C ASN A 252 -5.62 9.97 -8.22
N HIS A 253 -5.06 9.51 -9.35
CA HIS A 253 -5.49 8.29 -10.01
C HIS A 253 -5.39 7.05 -9.09
N ILE A 254 -4.30 6.91 -8.33
CA ILE A 254 -4.16 5.85 -7.32
C ILE A 254 -5.26 5.96 -6.25
N HIS A 255 -5.63 7.16 -5.80
CA HIS A 255 -6.73 7.33 -4.86
C HIS A 255 -8.06 6.85 -5.47
N VAL A 256 -8.35 7.22 -6.72
CA VAL A 256 -9.55 6.74 -7.45
C VAL A 256 -9.56 5.21 -7.53
N LEU A 257 -8.45 4.58 -7.95
CA LEU A 257 -8.31 3.13 -8.03
C LEU A 257 -8.53 2.43 -6.69
N LEU A 258 -8.00 2.99 -5.60
CA LEU A 258 -8.16 2.43 -4.26
C LEU A 258 -9.61 2.56 -3.76
N LEU A 259 -10.27 3.68 -4.02
CA LEU A 259 -11.68 3.86 -3.67
C LEU A 259 -12.58 2.93 -4.46
N ASP A 260 -12.29 2.72 -5.74
CA ASP A 260 -13.01 1.78 -6.59
C ASP A 260 -12.88 0.34 -6.06
N ALA A 261 -11.66 -0.11 -5.80
CA ALA A 261 -11.41 -1.44 -5.23
C ALA A 261 -12.08 -1.64 -3.86
N LEU A 262 -12.09 -0.62 -3.00
CA LEU A 262 -12.73 -0.68 -1.69
C LEU A 262 -14.27 -0.67 -1.80
N ASP A 263 -14.84 -0.01 -2.81
CA ASP A 263 -16.29 -0.01 -3.07
C ASP A 263 -16.73 -1.40 -3.58
N TYR A 264 -15.94 -2.07 -4.42
CA TYR A 264 -16.18 -3.47 -4.80
C TYR A 264 -16.17 -4.41 -3.58
N VAL A 265 -15.20 -4.22 -2.68
CA VAL A 265 -15.04 -5.04 -1.48
C VAL A 265 -16.20 -4.84 -0.49
N ARG A 266 -16.59 -3.59 -0.29
CA ARG A 266 -17.67 -3.20 0.62
C ARG A 266 -18.28 -1.91 0.08
N PRO A 267 -19.42 -1.98 -0.61
CA PRO A 267 -20.04 -0.80 -1.21
C PRO A 267 -20.44 0.23 -0.16
N HIS A 268 -20.17 1.51 -0.44
CA HIS A 268 -20.65 2.60 0.40
C HIS A 268 -20.78 3.90 -0.41
N ARG A 269 -21.89 4.63 -0.20
CA ARG A 269 -22.18 5.87 -0.95
C ARG A 269 -21.03 6.90 -0.86
N THR A 270 -20.45 7.06 0.33
CA THR A 270 -19.29 7.96 0.53
C THR A 270 -18.09 7.62 -0.35
N LEU A 271 -17.78 6.33 -0.56
CA LEU A 271 -16.68 5.95 -1.46
C LEU A 271 -16.96 6.40 -2.89
N ARG A 272 -18.18 6.15 -3.38
CA ARG A 272 -18.60 6.52 -4.74
C ARG A 272 -18.56 8.03 -4.97
N ILE A 273 -19.10 8.82 -4.04
CA ILE A 273 -19.06 10.29 -4.09
C ILE A 273 -17.61 10.78 -4.23
N TRP A 274 -16.72 10.35 -3.32
CA TRP A 274 -15.34 10.85 -3.34
C TRP A 274 -14.50 10.26 -4.47
N ARG A 275 -14.79 9.04 -4.93
CA ARG A 275 -14.20 8.46 -6.13
C ARG A 275 -14.55 9.28 -7.37
N GLU A 276 -15.82 9.64 -7.54
CA GLU A 276 -16.30 10.46 -8.66
C GLU A 276 -15.73 11.88 -8.57
N GLN A 277 -15.68 12.47 -7.37
CA GLN A 277 -15.06 13.76 -7.14
C GLN A 277 -13.57 13.75 -7.54
N PHE A 278 -12.80 12.78 -7.05
CA PHE A 278 -11.37 12.68 -7.38
C PHE A 278 -11.14 12.38 -8.86
N ARG A 279 -11.95 11.52 -9.47
CA ARG A 279 -11.89 11.22 -10.92
C ARG A 279 -12.19 12.46 -11.76
N SER A 280 -13.05 13.37 -11.27
CA SER A 280 -13.37 14.60 -12.00
C SER A 280 -12.18 15.56 -12.17
N TYR A 281 -11.09 15.34 -11.43
CA TYR A 281 -9.85 16.10 -11.51
C TYR A 281 -8.84 15.55 -12.52
N ASP A 282 -9.03 14.34 -13.05
CA ASP A 282 -8.13 13.72 -14.03
C ASP A 282 -8.35 14.28 -15.47
N ARG A 283 -8.83 15.53 -15.60
CA ARG A 283 -9.13 16.20 -16.88
C ARG A 283 -7.87 16.68 -17.60
#